data_AF-A0A8B9IPB1-F1
#
_entry.id   AF-A0A8B9IPB1-F1
#
_cell.length_a   1.000
_cell.length_b   1.000
_cell.length_c   1.000
_cell.angle_alpha   90.00
_cell.angle_beta   90.00
_cell.angle_gamma   90.00
#
_symmetry.space_group_name_H-M   'P 1'
#
loop_
_entity.id
_entity.type
_entity.pdbx_description
1 polymer ?
#
loop_
_entity_poly.entity_id
_entity_poly.type
_entity_poly.pdbx_seq_one_letter_code
_entity_poly.pdbx_strand_id
1 'polypeptide(L)'
;VRFLTPCYHPNVDTQGNICLDILKDKWSALYDVRTILLSIQSLLAEPNIESPLNTHAAERWAWRRSCRKSSRAERKSTHSRSSSRRSSGLAACRSPASSALRSPAGQGR
;
A
#
# COMPACT_ATOMS: atom_id res chain seq x y z
N VAL A 1 21.17 -8.68 0.27
CA VAL A 1 20.69 -7.51 -0.51
C VAL A 1 19.88 -6.61 0.41
N ARG A 2 20.13 -5.29 0.43
CA ARG A 2 19.37 -4.33 1.24
C ARG A 2 19.23 -2.99 0.52
N PHE A 3 18.21 -2.22 0.87
CA PHE A 3 18.07 -0.83 0.42
C PHE A 3 19.02 0.07 1.23
N LEU A 4 19.77 0.93 0.53
CA LEU A 4 20.57 1.98 1.16
C LEU A 4 19.71 3.21 1.45
N THR A 5 18.80 3.54 0.54
CA THR A 5 17.84 4.62 0.71
C THR A 5 16.70 4.16 1.62
N PRO A 6 16.27 4.98 2.61
CA PRO A 6 15.10 4.68 3.42
C PRO A 6 13.87 4.38 2.54
N CYS A 7 13.21 3.25 2.78
CA CYS A 7 12.09 2.77 1.98
C CYS A 7 10.88 2.51 2.87
N TYR A 8 9.76 3.18 2.58
CA TYR A 8 8.49 2.91 3.25
C TYR A 8 7.72 1.82 2.51
N HIS A 9 7.90 0.57 2.92
CA HIS A 9 7.33 -0.60 2.24
C HIS A 9 6.92 -1.71 3.23
N PRO A 10 5.81 -2.45 3.01
CA PRO A 10 5.36 -3.50 3.93
C PRO A 10 6.40 -4.59 4.22
N ASN A 11 7.23 -4.93 3.23
CA ASN A 11 8.25 -5.99 3.34
C ASN A 11 9.68 -5.47 3.49
N VAL A 12 9.88 -4.20 3.88
CA VAL A 12 11.21 -3.62 4.12
C VAL A 12 11.25 -3.01 5.53
N ASP A 13 12.31 -3.28 6.28
CA ASP A 13 12.51 -2.71 7.62
C ASP A 13 13.20 -1.32 7.58
N THR A 14 13.43 -0.73 8.75
CA THR A 14 14.09 0.58 8.88
C THR A 14 15.57 0.56 8.51
N GLN A 15 16.20 -0.60 8.47
CA GLN A 15 17.60 -0.80 8.07
C GLN A 15 17.75 -1.14 6.57
N GLY A 16 16.62 -1.26 5.86
CA GLY A 16 16.55 -1.59 4.45
C GLY A 16 16.58 -3.09 4.14
N ASN A 17 16.48 -3.97 5.14
CA ASN A 17 16.41 -5.41 4.91
C ASN A 17 15.06 -5.80 4.32
N ILE A 18 15.10 -6.77 3.40
CA ILE A 18 13.94 -7.21 2.63
C ILE A 18 13.47 -8.57 3.16
N CYS A 19 12.16 -8.70 3.42
CA CYS A 19 11.56 -10.01 3.68
C CYS A 19 11.20 -10.69 2.35
N LEU A 20 12.13 -11.49 1.85
CA LEU A 20 11.96 -12.32 0.65
C LEU A 20 12.67 -13.66 0.87
N ASP A 21 11.95 -14.76 0.69
CA ASP A 21 12.39 -16.13 0.98
C ASP A 21 13.57 -16.57 0.12
N ILE A 22 13.61 -16.18 -1.16
CA ILE A 22 14.74 -16.46 -2.06
C ILE A 22 16.05 -15.74 -1.67
N LEU A 23 15.99 -14.76 -0.76
CA LEU A 23 17.18 -14.10 -0.19
C LEU A 23 17.64 -14.74 1.13
N LYS A 24 16.89 -15.72 1.65
CA LYS A 24 17.12 -16.37 2.94
C LYS A 24 17.27 -17.87 2.76
N ASP A 25 16.24 -18.62 3.12
CA ASP A 25 16.20 -20.07 3.22
C ASP A 25 15.96 -20.77 1.88
N LYS A 26 15.34 -20.08 0.92
CA LYS A 26 15.06 -20.63 -0.41
C LYS A 26 16.06 -20.17 -1.48
N TRP A 27 17.22 -19.67 -1.08
CA TRP A 27 18.26 -19.29 -2.02
C TRP A 27 18.88 -20.54 -2.68
N SER A 28 19.22 -20.44 -3.95
CA SER A 28 19.87 -21.48 -4.74
C SER A 28 20.88 -20.84 -5.70
N ALA A 29 22.00 -21.54 -5.95
CA ALA A 29 23.02 -21.13 -6.90
C ALA A 29 22.52 -21.03 -8.35
N LEU A 30 21.31 -21.53 -8.63
CA LEU A 30 20.63 -21.39 -9.93
C LEU A 30 20.06 -19.99 -10.16
N TYR A 31 19.88 -19.17 -9.11
CA TYR A 31 19.33 -17.83 -9.27
C TYR A 31 20.39 -16.84 -9.74
N ASP A 32 20.19 -16.32 -10.93
CA ASP A 32 20.94 -15.18 -11.44
C ASP A 32 20.50 -13.87 -10.75
N VAL A 33 21.40 -12.89 -10.71
CA VAL A 33 21.14 -11.54 -10.16
C VAL A 33 19.92 -10.92 -10.81
N ARG A 34 19.75 -11.12 -12.12
CA ARG A 34 18.57 -10.65 -12.87
C ARG A 34 17.27 -11.21 -12.29
N THR A 35 17.22 -12.51 -11.99
CA THR A 35 16.04 -13.18 -11.42
C THR A 35 15.72 -12.61 -10.05
N ILE A 36 16.74 -12.41 -9.21
CA ILE A 36 16.57 -11.81 -7.87
C ILE A 36 15.99 -10.39 -7.99
N LEU A 37 16.51 -9.56 -8.91
CA LEU A 37 16.01 -8.20 -9.11
C LEU A 37 14.57 -8.17 -9.64
N LEU A 38 14.19 -9.10 -10.51
CA LEU A 38 12.81 -9.25 -10.99
C LEU A 38 11.84 -9.64 -9.85
N SER A 39 12.27 -10.52 -8.95
CA SER A 39 11.50 -10.88 -7.75
C SER A 39 11.33 -9.67 -6.82
N ILE A 40 12.38 -8.88 -6.60
CA ILE A 40 12.30 -7.65 -5.80
C ILE A 40 11.36 -6.63 -6.47
N GLN A 41 11.44 -6.44 -7.79
CA GLN A 41 10.54 -5.54 -8.52
C GLN A 41 9.07 -5.98 -8.37
N SER A 42 8.80 -7.27 -8.50
CA SER A 42 7.48 -7.85 -8.29
C SER A 42 6.97 -7.60 -6.87
N LEU A 43 7.83 -7.80 -5.86
CA LEU A 43 7.50 -7.54 -4.45
C LEU A 43 7.18 -6.06 -4.18
N LEU A 44 7.90 -5.13 -4.82
CA LEU A 44 7.64 -3.69 -4.69
C LEU A 44 6.32 -3.27 -5.35
N ALA A 45 5.93 -3.93 -6.44
CA ALA A 45 4.64 -3.70 -7.08
C ALA A 45 3.49 -4.29 -6.26
N GLU A 46 3.69 -5.50 -5.71
CA GLU A 46 2.70 -6.27 -4.98
C GLU A 46 3.30 -6.84 -3.68
N PRO A 47 3.23 -6.09 -2.57
CA PRO A 47 3.78 -6.52 -1.30
C PRO A 47 2.99 -7.68 -0.72
N ASN A 48 3.71 -8.55 0.00
CA ASN A 48 3.10 -9.58 0.83
C ASN A 48 2.63 -8.98 2.16
N ILE A 49 1.30 -8.97 2.37
CA ILE A 49 0.67 -8.42 3.58
C ILE A 49 0.46 -9.45 4.70
N GLU A 50 0.71 -10.74 4.43
CA GLU A 50 0.54 -11.81 5.44
C GLU A 50 1.71 -11.86 6.42
N SER A 51 2.89 -11.39 6.01
CA SER A 51 4.09 -11.34 6.85
C SER A 51 4.86 -10.02 6.64
N PRO A 52 4.30 -8.88 7.10
CA PRO A 52 4.93 -7.58 6.93
C PRO A 52 6.05 -7.36 7.94
N LEU A 53 7.14 -6.74 7.49
CA LEU A 53 8.16 -6.14 8.38
C LEU A 53 7.71 -4.77 8.89
N ASN A 54 6.84 -4.10 8.14
CA ASN A 54 6.27 -2.81 8.49
C ASN A 54 4.74 -2.90 8.48
N THR A 55 4.16 -3.09 9.66
CA THR A 55 2.71 -3.26 9.88
C THR A 55 1.92 -2.04 9.41
N HIS A 56 2.37 -0.82 9.74
CA HIS A 56 1.71 0.42 9.32
C HIS A 56 1.67 0.58 7.79
N ALA A 57 2.75 0.20 7.10
CA ALA A 57 2.78 0.23 5.64
C ALA A 57 1.81 -0.80 5.04
N ALA A 58 1.70 -1.98 5.64
CA ALA A 58 0.77 -3.04 5.23
C ALA A 58 -0.69 -2.62 5.38
N GLU A 59 -1.06 -2.03 6.53
CA GLU A 59 -2.41 -1.50 6.80
C GLU A 59 -2.80 -0.43 5.76
N ARG A 60 -1.90 0.54 5.52
CA ARG A 60 -2.12 1.60 4.53
C ARG A 60 -2.29 1.04 3.13
N TRP A 61 -1.52 0.00 2.78
CA TRP A 61 -1.63 -0.68 1.50
C TRP A 61 -2.98 -1.38 1.34
N ALA A 62 -3.41 -2.13 2.36
CA ALA A 62 -4.69 -2.83 2.37
C ALA A 62 -5.88 -1.86 2.24
N TRP A 63 -5.87 -0.77 3.01
CA TRP A 63 -6.86 0.30 2.93
C TRP A 63 -6.97 0.88 1.51
N ARG A 64 -5.83 1.24 0.91
CA ARG A 64 -5.78 1.80 -0.45
C ARG A 64 -6.32 0.81 -1.48
N ARG A 65 -6.01 -0.48 -1.36
CA ARG A 65 -6.54 -1.53 -2.24
C ARG A 65 -8.06 -1.67 -2.09
N SER A 66 -8.60 -1.62 -0.87
CA SER A 66 -10.04 -1.66 -0.62
C SER A 66 -10.76 -0.48 -1.27
N CYS A 67 -10.31 0.76 -1.00
CA CYS A 67 -10.86 1.98 -1.60
C CYS A 67 -10.83 1.97 -3.14
N ARG A 68 -9.73 1.47 -3.73
CA ARG A 68 -9.59 1.37 -5.19
C ARG A 68 -10.54 0.35 -5.80
N LYS A 69 -10.87 -0.74 -5.09
CA LYS A 69 -11.86 -1.73 -5.55
C LYS A 69 -13.27 -1.13 -5.54
N SER A 70 -13.66 -0.44 -4.47
CA SER A 70 -14.98 0.20 -4.34
C SER A 70 -15.21 1.27 -5.41
N SER A 71 -14.25 2.17 -5.62
CA SER A 71 -14.33 3.21 -6.67
C SER A 71 -14.37 2.65 -8.10
N ARG A 72 -13.67 1.54 -8.37
CA ARG A 72 -13.76 0.84 -9.67
C ARG A 72 -15.11 0.16 -9.87
N ALA A 73 -15.67 -0.44 -8.81
CA ALA A 73 -17.00 -1.05 -8.86
C ALA A 73 -18.08 0.01 -9.17
N GLU A 74 -17.99 1.17 -8.53
CA GLU A 74 -18.91 2.30 -8.76
C GLU A 74 -18.80 2.89 -10.18
N ARG A 75 -17.58 3.00 -10.73
CA ARG A 75 -17.39 3.42 -12.14
C ARG A 75 -17.99 2.43 -13.14
N LYS A 76 -17.97 1.13 -12.84
CA LYS A 76 -18.59 0.11 -13.69
C LYS A 76 -20.12 0.16 -13.62
N SER A 77 -20.69 0.41 -12.43
CA SER A 77 -22.16 0.51 -12.26
C SER A 77 -22.75 1.80 -12.83
N THR A 78 -21.99 2.89 -12.83
CA THR A 78 -22.41 4.17 -13.43
C THR A 78 -22.33 4.17 -14.97
N HIS A 79 -21.44 3.38 -15.58
CA HIS A 79 -21.38 3.24 -17.03
C HIS A 79 -22.50 2.37 -17.63
N SER A 80 -23.16 1.51 -16.83
CA SER A 80 -24.33 0.72 -17.30
C SER A 80 -25.68 1.42 -17.06
N ARG A 81 -25.71 2.50 -16.26
CA ARG A 81 -26.92 3.30 -16.01
C ARG A 81 -26.69 4.73 -16.48
N SER A 82 -26.93 4.97 -17.77
CA SER A 82 -27.23 6.32 -18.24
C SER A 82 -28.51 6.82 -17.55
N SER A 83 -28.39 8.03 -16.99
CA SER A 83 -29.45 8.96 -16.59
C SER A 83 -29.87 8.96 -15.11
N SER A 84 -29.55 10.11 -14.50
CA SER A 84 -30.06 10.71 -13.27
C SER A 84 -29.26 10.52 -11.97
N ARG A 85 -28.95 11.69 -11.38
CA ARG A 85 -28.44 11.99 -10.03
C ARG A 85 -26.95 11.77 -9.77
N ARG A 86 -26.19 12.82 -10.08
CA ARG A 86 -24.93 13.16 -9.42
C ARG A 86 -25.22 13.52 -7.96
N SER A 87 -24.97 12.63 -7.02
CA SER A 87 -24.69 13.04 -5.64
C SER A 87 -23.98 11.91 -4.88
N SER A 88 -22.91 12.30 -4.18
CA SER A 88 -22.32 11.61 -3.02
C SER A 88 -21.62 10.26 -3.22
N GLY A 89 -20.45 10.24 -3.88
CA GLY A 89 -19.52 9.08 -3.86
C GLY A 89 -18.13 9.36 -3.22
N LEU A 90 -17.81 10.62 -2.92
CA LEU A 90 -16.43 11.02 -2.57
C LEU A 90 -16.04 10.80 -1.09
N ALA A 91 -16.96 10.38 -0.22
CA ALA A 91 -16.70 10.31 1.22
C ALA A 91 -15.92 9.06 1.67
N ALA A 92 -15.98 7.95 0.92
CA ALA A 92 -15.52 6.64 1.40
C ALA A 92 -13.99 6.44 1.39
N CYS A 93 -13.22 7.31 0.74
CA CYS A 93 -11.77 7.14 0.57
C CYS A 93 -10.91 8.12 1.39
N ARG A 94 -11.49 8.84 2.36
CA ARG A 94 -10.70 9.70 3.25
C ARG A 94 -9.84 8.82 4.16
N SER A 95 -8.51 8.97 4.05
CA SER A 95 -7.56 8.28 4.93
C SER A 95 -7.89 8.54 6.41
N PRO A 96 -7.78 7.55 7.31
CA PRO A 96 -8.01 7.72 8.74
C PRO A 96 -7.05 8.74 9.40
N ALA A 97 -5.94 9.09 8.73
CA ALA A 97 -5.01 10.12 9.21
C ALA A 97 -5.50 11.58 9.02
N SER A 98 -6.56 11.82 8.25
CA SER A 98 -7.05 13.18 7.98
C SER A 98 -7.99 13.75 9.06
N SER A 99 -8.37 12.98 10.09
CA SER A 99 -9.25 13.45 11.17
C SER A 99 -8.51 14.06 12.37
N ALA A 100 -7.17 13.97 12.44
CA ALA A 100 -6.40 14.37 13.62
C ALA A 100 -5.79 15.80 13.57
N LEU A 101 -6.06 16.60 12.54
CA LEU A 101 -5.63 18.01 12.46
C LEU A 101 -6.85 18.94 12.50
N ARG A 102 -7.54 18.96 13.64
CA ARG A 102 -8.36 20.10 14.02
C ARG A 102 -7.95 20.48 15.44
N SER A 103 -6.82 21.17 15.57
CA SER A 103 -6.51 21.88 16.81
C SER A 103 -7.64 22.88 17.09
N PRO A 104 -8.11 23.01 18.33
CA PRO A 104 -9.05 24.06 18.69
C PRO A 104 -8.31 25.39 18.55
N ALA A 105 -8.80 26.25 17.66
CA ALA A 105 -8.40 27.65 17.62
C ALA A 105 -8.71 28.27 18.99
N GLY A 106 -7.76 29.08 19.47
CA GLY A 106 -7.68 29.54 20.84
C GLY A 106 -8.92 30.27 21.36
N GLN A 107 -9.14 30.10 22.65
CA GLN A 107 -10.01 30.96 23.45
C GLN A 107 -9.12 31.59 24.52
N GLY A 108 -8.47 32.68 24.13
CA GLY A 108 -7.88 33.63 25.06
C GLY A 108 -8.98 34.55 25.57
N ARG A 109 -9.11 34.64 26.89
CA ARG A 109 -9.58 35.81 27.62
C ARG A 109 -8.74 35.93 28.87
#